data_AF-A0A6P1E2D9-F1
#
_entry.id   AF-A0A6P1E2D9-F1
#
_cell.length_a   1.000
_cell.length_b   1.000
_cell.length_c   1.000
_cell.angle_alpha   90.00
_cell.angle_beta   90.00
_cell.angle_gamma   90.00
#
_symmetry.space_group_name_H-M   'P 1'
#
loop_
_entity.id
_entity.type
_entity.pdbx_description
1 polymer ?
#
loop_
_entity_poly.entity_id
_entity_poly.type
_entity_poly.pdbx_seq_one_letter_code
_entity_poly.pdbx_strand_id
1 'polypeptide(L)'
;MLPQDLHVHSTWSHDDSAIVPEQTIELIVAVGHAATIGISDHFEHVQHCFDDYAAAVRGAGLRLGTEVNGHDWVDAALEQSCDYWIFHCYDRDADYAALERLLASGRPVIVAHPNALDTNLWRVPPECHVEINNRYVWRCDWRAFYGPHRNRFRFVISSDAHQPNWLGQSVARSVADALSIREHLLFRPVQRDGVLCVAGRDTSHES
;
A
#
# COMPACT_ATOMS: atom_id res chain seq x y z
N MET A 1 -11.97 12.73 1.13
CA MET A 1 -10.74 12.20 1.75
C MET A 1 -10.75 10.69 1.63
N LEU A 2 -9.64 10.08 1.25
CA LEU A 2 -9.53 8.63 1.10
C LEU A 2 -9.42 7.96 2.49
N PRO A 3 -9.98 6.76 2.73
CA PRO A 3 -9.83 6.04 3.99
C PRO A 3 -8.38 5.75 4.37
N GLN A 4 -7.59 5.18 3.46
CA GLN A 4 -6.17 4.95 3.65
C GLN A 4 -5.42 5.03 2.31
N ASP A 5 -4.11 5.22 2.40
CA ASP A 5 -3.16 4.95 1.32
C ASP A 5 -1.84 4.49 1.94
N LEU A 6 -1.48 3.23 1.71
CA LEU A 6 -0.33 2.59 2.35
C LEU A 6 0.80 2.28 1.36
N HIS A 7 0.62 2.62 0.09
CA HIS A 7 1.64 2.44 -0.92
C HIS A 7 1.92 3.81 -1.55
N VAL A 8 2.81 4.56 -0.89
CA VAL A 8 3.26 5.88 -1.31
C VAL A 8 4.77 5.91 -1.19
N HIS A 9 5.43 6.32 -2.26
CA HIS A 9 6.86 6.50 -2.31
C HIS A 9 7.21 7.97 -2.13
N SER A 10 8.44 8.22 -1.69
CA SER A 10 8.96 9.54 -1.40
C SER A 10 10.37 9.72 -1.95
N THR A 11 10.95 10.90 -1.71
CA THR A 11 12.36 11.19 -2.05
C THR A 11 13.39 10.26 -1.40
N TRP A 12 12.98 9.39 -0.47
CA TRP A 12 13.85 8.34 0.08
C TRP A 12 14.13 7.21 -0.93
N SER A 13 13.23 6.96 -1.89
CA SER A 13 13.49 6.11 -3.07
C SER A 13 14.29 6.85 -4.15
N HIS A 14 15.46 7.39 -3.78
CA HIS A 14 16.24 8.34 -4.58
C HIS A 14 16.68 7.86 -5.97
N ASP A 15 16.85 6.55 -6.18
CA ASP A 15 17.24 5.96 -7.46
C ASP A 15 16.05 5.55 -8.33
N ASP A 16 14.81 5.75 -7.85
CA ASP A 16 13.62 5.55 -8.66
C ASP A 16 13.37 6.74 -9.59
N SER A 17 13.52 6.51 -10.89
CA SER A 17 13.30 7.50 -11.94
C SER A 17 11.90 8.12 -12.02
N ALA A 18 10.89 7.50 -11.39
CA ALA A 18 9.54 8.04 -11.33
C ALA A 18 9.36 9.06 -10.19
N ILE A 19 10.27 9.07 -9.20
CA ILE A 19 10.24 10.02 -8.08
C ILE A 19 10.71 11.39 -8.55
N VAL A 20 9.93 12.42 -8.18
CA VAL A 20 10.28 13.82 -8.40
C VAL A 20 10.70 14.46 -7.07
N PRO A 21 11.57 15.49 -7.07
CA PRO A 21 12.04 16.15 -5.85
C PRO A 21 10.92 16.70 -4.95
N GLU A 22 9.76 17.00 -5.53
CA GLU A 22 8.59 17.49 -4.80
C GLU A 22 7.90 16.40 -3.97
N GLN A 23 8.11 15.11 -4.25
CA GLN A 23 7.48 14.01 -3.53
C GLN A 23 8.12 13.78 -2.15
N THR A 24 8.22 14.83 -1.34
CA THR A 24 8.76 14.74 0.02
C THR A 24 7.70 14.28 1.01
N ILE A 25 8.15 13.76 2.17
CA ILE A 25 7.25 13.39 3.28
C ILE A 25 6.44 14.61 3.74
N GLU A 26 7.05 15.79 3.81
CA GLU A 26 6.38 17.03 4.23
C GLU A 26 5.24 17.40 3.28
N LEU A 27 5.45 17.27 1.96
CA LEU A 27 4.37 17.53 1.00
C LEU A 27 3.23 16.52 1.15
N ILE A 28 3.56 15.23 1.27
CA ILE A 28 2.56 14.16 1.45
C ILE A 28 1.71 14.42 2.69
N VAL A 29 2.34 14.81 3.81
CA VAL A 29 1.64 15.21 5.04
C VAL A 29 0.76 16.43 4.83
N ALA A 30 1.26 17.46 4.16
CA ALA A 30 0.56 18.72 3.94
C ALA A 30 -0.66 18.55 3.03
N VAL A 31 -0.57 17.71 1.99
CA VAL A 31 -1.69 17.38 1.11
C VAL A 31 -2.74 16.57 1.86
N GLY A 32 -2.33 15.61 2.70
CA GLY A 32 -3.24 14.86 3.57
C GLY A 32 -4.37 14.16 2.80
N HIS A 33 -4.05 13.51 1.67
CA HIS A 33 -5.05 12.94 0.74
C HIS A 33 -5.87 11.80 1.34
N ALA A 34 -5.31 11.09 2.33
CA ALA A 34 -5.96 9.98 3.04
C ALA A 34 -5.94 10.17 4.56
N ALA A 35 -6.90 9.55 5.26
CA ALA A 35 -7.01 9.61 6.73
C ALA A 35 -5.92 8.78 7.43
N THR A 36 -5.49 7.68 6.81
CA THR A 36 -4.30 6.91 7.18
C THR A 36 -3.34 6.92 6.00
N ILE A 37 -2.14 7.47 6.18
CA ILE A 37 -1.10 7.46 5.14
C ILE A 37 0.07 6.64 5.67
N GLY A 38 0.60 5.77 4.81
CA GLY A 38 1.87 5.07 5.03
C GLY A 38 2.85 5.39 3.91
N ILE A 39 4.13 5.49 4.29
CA ILE A 39 5.24 5.61 3.34
C ILE A 39 5.89 4.23 3.24
N SER A 40 6.14 3.79 2.02
CA SER A 40 6.62 2.44 1.73
C SER A 40 7.65 2.46 0.60
N ASP A 41 8.68 3.29 0.77
CA ASP A 41 9.79 3.38 -0.17
C ASP A 41 10.46 2.02 -0.41
N HIS A 42 11.07 1.88 -1.60
CA HIS A 42 11.81 0.70 -2.03
C HIS A 42 12.89 0.33 -1.01
N PHE A 43 12.86 -0.91 -0.52
CA PHE A 43 13.74 -1.39 0.54
C PHE A 43 15.22 -1.26 0.16
N GLU A 44 15.55 -1.59 -1.09
CA GLU A 44 16.91 -1.49 -1.65
C GLU A 44 17.51 -0.08 -1.52
N HIS A 45 16.67 0.97 -1.53
CA HIS A 45 17.10 2.37 -1.44
C HIS A 45 17.26 2.84 0.00
N VAL A 46 16.54 2.25 0.96
CA VAL A 46 16.50 2.73 2.35
C VAL A 46 17.22 1.83 3.34
N GLN A 47 17.58 0.59 2.99
CA GLN A 47 18.16 -0.39 3.92
C GLN A 47 19.40 0.12 4.69
N HIS A 48 20.24 0.95 4.06
CA HIS A 48 21.49 1.43 4.63
C HIS A 48 21.30 2.63 5.57
N CYS A 49 20.14 3.28 5.51
CA CYS A 49 19.75 4.44 6.31
C CYS A 49 18.37 4.23 6.96
N PHE A 50 18.00 2.97 7.23
CA PHE A 50 16.64 2.62 7.61
C PHE A 50 16.18 3.32 8.89
N ASP A 51 17.07 3.50 9.87
CA ASP A 51 16.75 4.21 11.11
C ASP A 51 16.38 5.69 10.87
N ASP A 52 17.10 6.37 9.97
CA ASP A 52 16.81 7.77 9.62
C ASP A 52 15.51 7.87 8.82
N TYR A 53 15.29 6.96 7.87
CA TYR A 53 14.03 6.82 7.13
C TYR A 53 12.84 6.58 8.08
N ALA A 54 12.99 5.61 8.99
CA ALA A 54 11.97 5.27 9.98
C ALA A 54 11.66 6.43 10.91
N ALA A 55 12.69 7.17 11.36
CA ALA A 55 12.53 8.35 12.19
C ALA A 55 11.79 9.47 11.44
N ALA A 56 12.10 9.71 10.17
CA ALA A 56 11.42 10.71 9.35
C ALA A 56 9.93 10.37 9.15
N VAL A 57 9.62 9.14 8.74
CA VAL A 57 8.23 8.68 8.51
C VAL A 57 7.40 8.72 9.80
N ARG A 58 7.95 8.19 10.90
CA ARG A 58 7.24 8.16 12.19
C ARG A 58 7.13 9.55 12.82
N GLY A 59 8.18 10.37 12.70
CA GLY A 59 8.18 11.76 13.16
C GLY A 59 7.11 12.62 12.48
N ALA A 60 6.79 12.29 11.22
CA ALA A 60 5.68 12.88 10.47
C ALA A 60 4.28 12.33 10.85
N GLY A 61 4.20 11.38 11.79
CA GLY A 61 2.96 10.75 12.21
C GLY A 61 2.32 9.85 11.15
N LEU A 62 3.13 9.29 10.24
CA LEU A 62 2.72 8.37 9.19
C LEU A 62 2.99 6.91 9.60
N ARG A 63 2.37 5.96 8.90
CA ARG A 63 2.68 4.52 9.04
C ARG A 63 3.97 4.18 8.31
N LEU A 64 4.81 3.36 8.94
CA LEU A 64 6.09 2.94 8.36
C LEU A 64 5.92 1.60 7.64
N GLY A 65 6.03 1.62 6.32
CA GLY A 65 6.21 0.44 5.49
C GLY A 65 7.51 0.51 4.69
N THR A 66 7.73 -0.51 3.88
CA THR A 66 8.72 -0.51 2.80
C THR A 66 8.26 -1.52 1.75
N GLU A 67 8.60 -1.24 0.49
CA GLU A 67 8.38 -2.14 -0.62
C GLU A 67 9.59 -3.06 -0.80
N VAL A 68 9.39 -4.34 -0.48
CA VAL A 68 10.40 -5.39 -0.57
C VAL A 68 10.33 -6.01 -1.96
N ASN A 69 11.39 -5.83 -2.73
CA ASN A 69 11.47 -6.20 -4.14
C ASN A 69 11.79 -7.70 -4.35
N GLY A 70 10.85 -8.57 -3.96
CA GLY A 70 10.97 -10.01 -4.12
C GLY A 70 11.87 -10.69 -3.07
N HIS A 71 12.04 -12.00 -3.22
CA HIS A 71 12.65 -12.87 -2.21
C HIS A 71 14.08 -12.52 -1.83
N ASP A 72 14.87 -11.95 -2.75
CA ASP A 72 16.29 -11.63 -2.53
C ASP A 72 16.50 -10.65 -1.35
N TRP A 73 15.49 -9.84 -1.04
CA TRP A 73 15.57 -8.81 -0.01
C TRP A 73 14.91 -9.19 1.32
N VAL A 74 14.19 -10.32 1.39
CA VAL A 74 13.36 -10.65 2.55
C VAL A 74 14.16 -10.88 3.83
N ASP A 75 15.35 -11.47 3.73
CA ASP A 75 16.22 -11.70 4.90
C ASP A 75 16.59 -10.38 5.57
N ALA A 76 17.11 -9.43 4.80
CA ALA A 76 17.49 -8.11 5.28
C ALA A 76 16.27 -7.28 5.71
N ALA A 77 15.15 -7.39 5.00
CA ALA A 77 13.92 -6.68 5.38
C ALA A 77 13.40 -7.15 6.74
N LEU A 78 13.45 -8.46 7.03
CA LEU A 78 12.98 -9.01 8.32
C LEU A 78 13.79 -8.54 9.54
N GLU A 79 15.01 -8.04 9.33
CA GLU A 79 15.81 -7.41 10.40
C GLU A 79 15.26 -6.03 10.80
N GLN A 80 14.46 -5.40 9.93
CA GLN A 80 13.92 -4.07 10.14
C GLN A 80 12.57 -4.05 10.84
N SER A 81 12.24 -2.93 11.48
CA SER A 81 11.00 -2.75 12.24
C SER A 81 9.99 -1.84 11.55
N CYS A 82 9.18 -2.41 10.65
CA CYS A 82 8.05 -1.77 9.96
C CYS A 82 6.69 -2.09 10.62
N ASP A 83 5.68 -1.28 10.32
CA ASP A 83 4.29 -1.52 10.71
C ASP A 83 3.60 -2.53 9.76
N TYR A 84 4.02 -2.58 8.50
CA TYR A 84 3.52 -3.50 7.45
C TYR A 84 4.56 -3.67 6.33
N TRP A 85 4.35 -4.66 5.46
CA TRP A 85 5.17 -4.91 4.27
C TRP A 85 4.37 -4.72 3.00
N ILE A 86 4.94 -4.03 2.02
CA ILE A 86 4.55 -4.12 0.61
C ILE A 86 5.53 -5.11 -0.03
N PHE A 87 5.04 -6.08 -0.80
CA PHE A 87 5.88 -7.13 -1.37
C PHE A 87 5.61 -7.34 -2.86
N HIS A 88 6.66 -7.24 -3.66
CA HIS A 88 6.67 -7.69 -5.05
C HIS A 88 6.73 -9.22 -5.11
N CYS A 89 5.59 -9.86 -5.37
CA CYS A 89 5.55 -11.31 -5.58
C CYS A 89 5.58 -11.64 -7.07
N TYR A 90 6.74 -11.95 -7.64
CA TYR A 90 6.79 -12.51 -8.99
C TYR A 90 6.29 -13.97 -8.98
N ASP A 91 5.88 -14.52 -10.12
CA ASP A 91 5.47 -15.94 -10.22
C ASP A 91 6.68 -16.89 -10.19
N ARG A 92 7.43 -16.87 -9.07
CA ARG A 92 8.59 -17.72 -8.78
C ARG A 92 8.38 -18.39 -7.43
N ASP A 93 8.75 -19.66 -7.32
CA ASP A 93 8.61 -20.45 -6.08
C ASP A 93 9.25 -19.74 -4.87
N ALA A 94 10.39 -19.08 -5.08
CA ALA A 94 11.10 -18.36 -4.04
C ALA A 94 10.31 -17.17 -3.48
N ASP A 95 9.56 -16.43 -4.30
CA ASP A 95 8.77 -15.29 -3.81
C ASP A 95 7.56 -15.75 -2.99
N TYR A 96 6.90 -16.85 -3.39
CA TYR A 96 5.82 -17.43 -2.57
C TYR A 96 6.33 -17.98 -1.25
N ALA A 97 7.51 -18.62 -1.24
CA ALA A 97 8.14 -19.05 0.01
C ALA A 97 8.53 -17.85 0.88
N ALA A 98 8.94 -16.74 0.28
CA ALA A 98 9.29 -15.52 1.00
C ALA A 98 8.06 -14.81 1.59
N LEU A 99 6.89 -14.86 0.94
CA LEU A 99 5.61 -14.39 1.50
C LEU A 99 5.29 -15.06 2.84
N GLU A 100 5.44 -16.39 2.93
CA GLU A 100 5.20 -17.16 4.16
C GLU A 100 6.11 -16.68 5.30
N ARG A 101 7.36 -16.33 4.98
CA ARG A 101 8.33 -15.82 5.96
C ARG A 101 7.96 -14.41 6.44
N LEU A 102 7.52 -13.53 5.54
CA LEU A 102 7.01 -12.21 5.91
C LEU A 102 5.76 -12.35 6.78
N LEU A 103 4.84 -13.26 6.46
CA LEU A 103 3.66 -13.55 7.28
C LEU A 103 4.03 -14.08 8.68
N ALA A 104 5.05 -14.93 8.77
CA ALA A 104 5.54 -15.47 10.03
C ALA A 104 6.09 -14.38 10.98
N SER A 105 6.43 -13.19 10.47
CA SER A 105 6.78 -12.03 11.31
C SER A 105 5.61 -11.47 12.12
N GLY A 106 4.37 -11.87 11.80
CA GLY A 106 3.15 -11.38 12.44
C GLY A 106 2.69 -10.00 11.96
N ARG A 107 3.40 -9.39 11.00
CA ARG A 107 3.04 -8.09 10.41
C ARG A 107 2.16 -8.27 9.18
N PRO A 108 1.25 -7.33 8.87
CA PRO A 108 0.49 -7.36 7.64
C PRO A 108 1.40 -7.35 6.41
N VAL A 109 1.10 -8.23 5.46
CA VAL A 109 1.77 -8.29 4.15
C VAL A 109 0.76 -7.92 3.07
N ILE A 110 1.11 -6.97 2.23
CA ILE A 110 0.34 -6.55 1.05
C ILE A 110 1.13 -7.02 -0.18
N VAL A 111 0.50 -7.85 -1.03
CA VAL A 111 1.05 -8.19 -2.35
C VAL A 111 0.81 -7.01 -3.28
N ALA A 112 1.88 -6.32 -3.65
CA ALA A 112 1.85 -5.10 -4.45
C ALA A 112 1.59 -5.42 -5.92
N HIS A 113 0.72 -4.60 -6.54
CA HIS A 113 0.36 -4.59 -7.97
C HIS A 113 0.51 -5.93 -8.69
N PRO A 114 -0.16 -7.01 -8.21
CA PRO A 114 0.09 -8.37 -8.68
C PRO A 114 -0.18 -8.55 -10.18
N ASN A 115 -1.06 -7.73 -10.75
CA ASN A 115 -1.34 -7.74 -12.18
C ASN A 115 -0.20 -7.18 -13.05
N ALA A 116 0.73 -6.41 -12.49
CA ALA A 116 1.88 -5.85 -13.19
C ALA A 116 3.12 -6.77 -13.10
N LEU A 117 3.14 -7.69 -12.12
CA LEU A 117 4.24 -8.63 -11.87
C LEU A 117 3.93 -10.07 -12.28
N ASP A 118 2.83 -10.27 -13.00
CA ASP A 118 2.32 -11.59 -13.40
C ASP A 118 2.13 -12.56 -12.21
N THR A 119 1.83 -12.04 -11.01
CA THR A 119 1.64 -12.86 -9.81
C THR A 119 0.46 -13.81 -9.98
N ASN A 120 0.66 -15.09 -9.68
CA ASN A 120 -0.42 -16.07 -9.66
C ASN A 120 -1.15 -16.05 -8.30
N LEU A 121 -2.30 -15.35 -8.25
CA LEU A 121 -3.13 -15.22 -7.05
C LEU A 121 -3.67 -16.54 -6.48
N TRP A 122 -3.65 -17.65 -7.23
CA TRP A 122 -4.00 -18.96 -6.66
C TRP A 122 -2.96 -19.48 -5.66
N ARG A 123 -1.70 -19.03 -5.82
CA ARG A 123 -0.55 -19.44 -5.02
C ARG A 123 -0.28 -18.53 -3.82
N VAL A 124 -0.83 -17.32 -3.83
CA VAL A 124 -0.70 -16.37 -2.72
C VAL A 124 -1.46 -16.88 -1.48
N PRO A 125 -0.84 -16.88 -0.28
CA PRO A 125 -1.51 -17.27 0.96
C PRO A 125 -2.70 -16.35 1.28
N PRO A 126 -3.88 -16.88 1.67
CA PRO A 126 -5.10 -16.08 1.91
C PRO A 126 -4.98 -15.08 3.07
N GLU A 127 -3.98 -15.23 3.93
CA GLU A 127 -3.64 -14.32 5.02
C GLU A 127 -3.08 -12.98 4.52
N CYS A 128 -2.46 -12.97 3.33
CA CYS A 128 -2.00 -11.76 2.67
C CYS A 128 -3.17 -10.84 2.29
N HIS A 129 -2.86 -9.55 2.21
CA HIS A 129 -3.71 -8.58 1.55
C HIS A 129 -3.31 -8.49 0.08
N VAL A 130 -4.28 -8.29 -0.80
CA VAL A 130 -4.03 -8.09 -2.23
C VAL A 130 -4.29 -6.63 -2.59
N GLU A 131 -3.34 -6.01 -3.26
CA GLU A 131 -3.47 -4.63 -3.70
C GLU A 131 -4.31 -4.51 -4.99
N ILE A 132 -5.22 -3.54 -5.02
CA ILE A 132 -5.75 -2.96 -6.25
C ILE A 132 -5.04 -1.62 -6.45
N ASN A 133 -4.03 -1.63 -7.30
CA ASN A 133 -3.08 -0.54 -7.48
C ASN A 133 -3.57 0.49 -8.50
N ASN A 134 -3.66 1.77 -8.13
CA ASN A 134 -4.18 2.80 -9.04
C ASN A 134 -3.30 3.02 -10.27
N ARG A 135 -1.98 2.90 -10.14
CA ARG A 135 -1.01 3.10 -11.23
C ARG A 135 -1.11 2.01 -12.30
N TYR A 136 -1.42 0.77 -11.93
CA TYR A 136 -1.32 -0.39 -12.83
C TYR A 136 -2.63 -1.12 -13.14
N VAL A 137 -3.72 -0.91 -12.40
CA VAL A 137 -4.97 -1.70 -12.56
C VAL A 137 -5.59 -1.59 -13.96
N TRP A 138 -5.33 -0.50 -14.69
CA TRP A 138 -5.84 -0.29 -16.05
C TRP A 138 -5.13 -1.14 -17.12
N ARG A 139 -3.99 -1.77 -16.78
CA ARG A 139 -3.15 -2.51 -17.73
C ARG A 139 -3.58 -3.94 -17.99
N CYS A 140 -4.61 -4.44 -17.32
CA CYS A 140 -5.09 -5.82 -17.50
C CYS A 140 -6.62 -5.91 -17.57
N ASP A 141 -7.12 -7.09 -17.95
CA ASP A 141 -8.51 -7.47 -17.68
C ASP A 141 -8.67 -7.77 -16.19
N TRP A 142 -8.88 -6.72 -15.41
CA TRP A 142 -9.05 -6.81 -13.96
C TRP A 142 -10.27 -7.65 -13.55
N ARG A 143 -11.28 -7.83 -14.42
CA ARG A 143 -12.42 -8.73 -14.13
C ARG A 143 -11.97 -10.17 -14.13
N ALA A 144 -11.22 -10.56 -15.15
CA ALA A 144 -10.66 -11.91 -15.24
C ALA A 144 -9.58 -12.15 -14.17
N PHE A 145 -8.73 -11.16 -13.90
CA PHE A 145 -7.62 -11.30 -12.97
C PHE A 145 -8.06 -11.31 -11.49
N TYR A 146 -8.81 -10.30 -11.03
CA TYR A 146 -9.20 -10.19 -9.62
C TYR A 146 -10.54 -10.88 -9.29
N GLY A 147 -11.46 -10.95 -10.26
CA GLY A 147 -12.83 -11.45 -10.06
C GLY A 147 -12.94 -12.82 -9.40
N PRO A 148 -12.17 -13.85 -9.82
CA PRO A 148 -12.18 -15.16 -9.20
C PRO A 148 -11.75 -15.17 -7.72
N HIS A 149 -11.02 -14.15 -7.27
CA HIS A 149 -10.37 -14.10 -5.97
C HIS A 149 -11.03 -13.13 -4.98
N ARG A 150 -12.11 -12.44 -5.38
CA ARG A 150 -12.77 -11.39 -4.56
C ARG A 150 -13.21 -11.84 -3.16
N ASN A 151 -13.50 -13.14 -2.99
CA ASN A 151 -13.94 -13.72 -1.73
C ASN A 151 -12.81 -14.48 -1.00
N ARG A 152 -11.62 -14.59 -1.61
CA ARG A 152 -10.46 -15.29 -1.02
C ARG A 152 -9.59 -14.34 -0.21
N PHE A 153 -9.44 -13.11 -0.69
CA PHE A 153 -8.52 -12.14 -0.08
C PHE A 153 -9.24 -10.93 0.51
N ARG A 154 -8.54 -10.29 1.45
CA ARG A 154 -8.82 -8.92 1.83
C ARG A 154 -8.05 -7.99 0.89
N PHE A 155 -8.72 -6.98 0.38
CA PHE A 155 -8.14 -6.06 -0.60
C PHE A 155 -7.79 -4.72 0.02
N VAL A 156 -6.64 -4.18 -0.35
CA VAL A 156 -6.25 -2.80 -0.07
C VAL A 156 -6.26 -2.01 -1.36
N ILE A 157 -6.56 -0.72 -1.27
CA ILE A 157 -6.56 0.19 -2.43
C ILE A 157 -5.46 1.21 -2.18
N SER A 158 -4.60 1.41 -3.18
CA SER A 158 -3.44 2.26 -3.04
C SER A 158 -3.17 3.09 -4.29
N SER A 159 -2.41 4.17 -4.12
CA SER A 159 -2.00 5.04 -5.23
C SER A 159 -0.76 4.54 -5.95
N ASP A 160 0.19 3.97 -5.21
CA ASP A 160 1.57 3.75 -5.67
C ASP A 160 2.21 5.05 -6.20
N ALA A 161 1.96 6.12 -5.47
CA ALA A 161 2.32 7.47 -5.86
C ALA A 161 3.82 7.71 -5.70
N HIS A 162 4.46 8.06 -6.81
CA HIS A 162 5.85 8.52 -6.88
C HIS A 162 5.92 10.04 -7.11
N GLN A 163 4.78 10.68 -7.37
CA GLN A 163 4.68 12.10 -7.69
C GLN A 163 3.43 12.71 -7.04
N PRO A 164 3.42 14.04 -6.78
CA PRO A 164 2.31 14.65 -6.04
C PRO A 164 0.95 14.48 -6.71
N ASN A 165 0.91 14.52 -8.04
CA ASN A 165 -0.30 14.33 -8.83
C ASN A 165 -0.76 12.86 -8.93
N TRP A 166 0.01 11.91 -8.39
CA TRP A 166 -0.33 10.48 -8.40
C TRP A 166 -0.96 10.01 -7.10
N LEU A 167 -1.08 10.85 -6.06
CA LEU A 167 -1.72 10.54 -4.77
C LEU A 167 -3.24 10.20 -4.88
N GLY A 168 -3.80 10.08 -6.08
CA GLY A 168 -5.17 9.67 -6.32
C GLY A 168 -5.36 8.15 -6.36
N GLN A 169 -6.58 7.69 -6.07
CA GLN A 169 -6.96 6.27 -6.13
C GLN A 169 -8.22 6.03 -6.98
N SER A 170 -8.64 7.01 -7.79
CA SER A 170 -9.96 7.00 -8.45
C SER A 170 -10.17 5.80 -9.36
N VAL A 171 -9.13 5.37 -10.11
CA VAL A 171 -9.24 4.24 -11.04
C VAL A 171 -9.33 2.93 -10.26
N ALA A 172 -8.46 2.73 -9.28
CA ALA A 172 -8.49 1.54 -8.43
C ALA A 172 -9.81 1.42 -7.65
N ARG A 173 -10.35 2.52 -7.12
CA ARG A 173 -11.66 2.53 -6.46
C ARG A 173 -12.80 2.20 -7.41
N SER A 174 -12.79 2.75 -8.62
CA SER A 174 -13.79 2.38 -9.64
C SER A 174 -13.75 0.89 -9.97
N VAL A 175 -12.56 0.27 -10.00
CA VAL A 175 -12.40 -1.17 -10.22
C VAL A 175 -12.90 -1.97 -9.02
N ALA A 176 -12.55 -1.57 -7.80
CA ALA A 176 -13.02 -2.21 -6.58
C ALA A 176 -14.56 -2.20 -6.50
N ASP A 177 -15.19 -1.05 -6.77
CA ASP A 177 -16.65 -0.91 -6.79
C ASP A 177 -17.29 -1.83 -7.84
N ALA A 178 -16.72 -1.86 -9.06
CA ALA A 178 -17.23 -2.69 -10.15
C ALA A 178 -17.12 -4.21 -9.86
N LEU A 179 -16.17 -4.61 -9.02
CA LEU A 179 -16.01 -5.99 -8.55
C LEU A 179 -16.79 -6.29 -7.26
N SER A 180 -17.45 -5.28 -6.69
CA SER A 180 -18.08 -5.34 -5.35
C SER A 180 -17.08 -5.73 -4.25
N ILE A 181 -15.84 -5.27 -4.38
CA ILE A 181 -14.79 -5.46 -3.38
C ILE A 181 -14.84 -4.30 -2.39
N ARG A 182 -15.00 -4.63 -1.11
CA ARG A 182 -14.87 -3.67 -0.02
C ARG A 182 -13.41 -3.59 0.40
N GLU A 183 -12.87 -2.38 0.42
CA GLU A 183 -11.55 -2.11 0.96
C GLU A 183 -11.42 -2.55 2.43
N HIS A 184 -10.33 -3.25 2.74
CA HIS A 184 -9.93 -3.61 4.09
C HIS A 184 -8.97 -2.55 4.64
N LEU A 185 -9.32 -1.93 5.77
CA LEU A 185 -8.50 -0.93 6.43
C LEU A 185 -7.55 -1.62 7.42
N LEU A 186 -6.25 -1.54 7.19
CA LEU A 186 -5.25 -2.21 8.05
C LEU A 186 -5.09 -1.50 9.39
N PHE A 187 -5.19 -0.17 9.36
CA PHE A 187 -5.00 0.66 10.53
C PHE A 187 -6.22 1.55 10.73
N ARG A 188 -6.57 1.76 12.00
CA ARG A 188 -7.55 2.79 12.36
C ARG A 188 -6.98 4.17 11.98
N PRO A 189 -7.83 5.11 11.54
CA PRO A 189 -7.44 6.50 11.37
C PRO A 189 -6.79 7.02 12.64
N VAL A 190 -5.66 7.72 12.49
CA VAL A 190 -5.04 8.43 13.60
C VAL A 190 -5.90 9.68 13.85
N GLN A 191 -6.47 9.82 15.05
CA GLN A 191 -7.08 11.09 15.45
C GLN A 191 -5.97 12.13 15.50
N ARG A 192 -5.93 13.02 14.50
CA ARG A 192 -5.14 14.25 14.57
C ARG A 192 -5.97 15.27 15.32
N ASP A 193 -5.49 15.73 16.46
CA ASP A 193 -6.19 16.70 17.31
C ASP A 193 -6.68 17.90 16.47
N GLY A 194 -8.00 18.04 16.34
CA GLY A 194 -8.63 19.31 15.96
C GLY A 194 -9.38 19.40 14.63
N VAL A 195 -9.41 18.39 13.75
CA VAL A 195 -10.33 18.42 12.59
C VAL A 195 -11.17 17.15 12.52
N LEU A 196 -12.37 17.25 13.09
CA LEU A 196 -13.45 16.30 12.85
C LEU A 196 -13.89 16.42 11.38
N CYS A 197 -13.41 15.53 10.51
CA CYS A 197 -14.12 15.23 9.28
C CYS A 197 -15.33 14.37 9.66
N VAL A 198 -16.46 15.03 9.96
CA VAL A 198 -17.73 14.37 10.31
C VAL A 198 -18.20 13.53 9.12
N ALA A 199 -18.24 12.21 9.31
CA ALA A 199 -19.15 11.35 8.57
C ALA A 199 -20.57 11.58 9.12
N GLY A 200 -21.49 12.02 8.26
CA GLY A 200 -22.89 12.16 8.66
C GLY A 200 -23.73 12.92 7.63
N ARG A 201 -24.29 12.21 6.64
CA ARG A 201 -25.59 12.61 6.10
C ARG A 201 -26.64 11.97 6.98
N ASP A 202 -27.13 12.76 7.93
CA ASP A 202 -28.38 12.51 8.62
C ASP A 202 -29.50 12.89 7.63
N THR A 203 -30.13 11.89 7.03
CA THR A 203 -31.38 12.11 6.30
C THR A 203 -32.51 12.01 7.30
N SER A 204 -32.96 13.18 7.75
CA SER A 204 -34.26 13.39 8.35
C SER A 204 -35.37 12.86 7.43
N HIS A 205 -36.23 12.00 7.98
CA HIS A 205 -37.58 11.77 7.49
C HIS A 205 -38.54 11.98 8.67
N GLU A 206 -38.97 13.22 8.83
CA GLU A 206 -40.27 13.56 9.40
C GLU A 206 -41.00 14.44 8.39
N SER A 207 -41.97 13.84 7.71
CA SER A 207 -43.24 14.42 7.27
C SER A 207 -44.13 13.31 6.77
#